data_AF-A0A818XXA0-F1
#
_entry.id   AF-A0A818XXA0-F1
#
_cell.length_a   1.000
_cell.length_b   1.000
_cell.length_c   1.000
_cell.angle_alpha   90.00
_cell.angle_beta   90.00
_cell.angle_gamma   90.00
#
_symmetry.space_group_name_H-M   'P 1'
#
loop_
_entity.id
_entity.type
_entity.pdbx_description
1 polymer ?
#
loop_
_entity_poly.entity_id
_entity_poly.type
_entity_poly.pdbx_seq_one_letter_code
_entity_poly.pdbx_strand_id
1 'polypeptide(L)'
;MFLLLTVSIIVLLILYVKLKYFTLRGPIPGLAPHFLFGNVIQSGQLLNGVSLPQVCSKFKLRYGDIFQFWFGPIRFIMVSGITDVQHIFTHRNVYEQGDIYIKQFGILTPNSLILVKGAHFKRHATITLPLFRRGKITNNIDLIVDCTDKLLANWRTRPNKHVHCDIVQQCQNLMLQIFGLIGFDYDLEMLDERGSDQNELGKALFDLLKAAEFIIFAPTFMGKLYTTFSGRHRRAKAIIKKYLYKMIENEMA
;
A
#
# COMPACT_ATOMS: atom_id res chain seq x y z
N MET A 1 11.66 -44.69 9.25
CA MET A 1 12.83 -43.79 9.31
C MET A 1 12.51 -42.39 8.80
N PHE A 2 12.00 -42.23 7.57
CA PHE A 2 11.64 -40.90 7.00
C PHE A 2 10.66 -40.08 7.85
N LEU A 3 9.63 -40.72 8.43
CA LEU A 3 8.62 -40.02 9.23
C LEU A 3 9.15 -39.46 10.57
N LEU A 4 10.13 -40.12 11.17
CA LEU A 4 10.79 -39.63 12.40
C LEU A 4 11.73 -38.48 12.10
N LEU A 5 12.37 -38.52 10.92
CA LEU A 5 13.31 -37.49 10.47
C LEU A 5 12.57 -36.20 10.07
N THR A 6 11.39 -36.31 9.43
CA THR A 6 10.53 -35.15 9.15
C THR A 6 9.97 -34.52 10.42
N VAL A 7 9.50 -35.32 11.38
CA VAL A 7 9.02 -34.81 12.68
C VAL A 7 10.15 -34.13 13.44
N SER A 8 11.36 -34.69 13.46
CA SER A 8 12.52 -34.08 14.13
C SER A 8 12.93 -32.75 13.49
N ILE A 9 12.94 -32.67 12.16
CA ILE A 9 13.18 -31.40 11.44
C ILE A 9 12.11 -30.37 11.76
N ILE A 10 10.82 -30.77 11.80
CA ILE A 10 9.72 -29.87 12.14
C ILE A 10 9.87 -29.36 13.58
N VAL A 11 10.21 -30.23 14.54
CA VAL A 11 10.41 -29.85 15.95
C VAL A 11 11.62 -28.92 16.10
N LEU A 12 12.73 -29.21 15.43
CA LEU A 12 13.91 -28.33 15.41
C LEU A 12 13.62 -26.98 14.76
N LEU A 13 12.83 -26.95 13.68
CA LEU A 13 12.38 -25.72 13.04
C LEU A 13 11.48 -24.91 13.99
N ILE A 14 10.54 -25.56 14.67
CA ILE A 14 9.66 -24.93 15.67
C ILE A 14 10.49 -24.36 16.82
N LEU A 15 11.44 -25.12 17.35
CA LEU A 15 12.33 -24.69 18.43
C LEU A 15 13.24 -23.52 17.98
N TYR A 16 13.84 -23.61 16.80
CA TYR A 16 14.68 -22.55 16.23
C TYR A 16 13.89 -21.25 16.07
N VAL A 17 12.68 -21.32 15.51
CA VAL A 17 11.82 -20.15 15.31
C VAL A 17 11.34 -19.61 16.67
N LYS A 18 10.96 -20.47 17.61
CA LYS A 18 10.58 -20.06 18.98
C LYS A 18 11.74 -19.38 19.70
N LEU A 19 12.95 -19.90 19.57
CA LEU A 19 14.13 -19.29 20.20
C LEU A 19 14.54 -17.98 19.52
N LYS A 20 14.47 -17.92 18.18
CA LYS A 20 14.91 -16.76 17.40
C LYS A 20 13.92 -15.59 17.44
N TYR A 21 12.62 -15.87 17.42
CA TYR A 21 11.58 -14.84 17.33
C TYR A 21 10.78 -14.69 18.63
N PHE A 22 10.58 -15.76 19.41
CA PHE A 22 9.68 -15.76 20.56
C PHE A 22 10.40 -15.72 21.92
N THR A 23 11.73 -15.60 21.95
CA THR A 23 12.42 -15.29 23.21
C THR A 23 12.03 -13.88 23.64
N LEU A 24 11.31 -13.80 24.78
CA LEU A 24 11.04 -12.55 25.48
C LEU A 24 12.36 -11.83 25.74
N ARG A 25 12.73 -10.92 24.85
CA ARG A 25 13.70 -9.86 25.15
C ARG A 25 13.02 -8.53 24.90
N GLY A 26 12.47 -7.98 25.98
CA GLY A 26 12.04 -6.59 26.06
C GLY A 26 10.85 -6.36 27.01
N PRO A 27 10.81 -5.23 27.75
CA PRO A 27 9.76 -4.85 28.71
C PRO A 27 8.44 -4.39 28.04
N ILE A 28 8.28 -4.61 26.73
CA ILE A 28 7.17 -4.01 25.96
C ILE A 28 5.92 -4.89 26.11
N PRO A 29 4.81 -4.34 26.64
CA PRO A 29 3.60 -5.12 26.89
C PRO A 29 2.90 -5.55 25.60
N GLY A 30 2.24 -6.71 25.61
CA GLY A 30 1.42 -7.19 24.50
C GLY A 30 1.08 -8.68 24.60
N LEU A 31 0.21 -9.16 23.73
CA LEU A 31 -0.19 -10.57 23.72
C LEU A 31 0.96 -11.50 23.31
N ALA A 32 0.94 -12.71 23.88
CA ALA A 32 1.87 -13.77 23.54
C ALA A 32 1.53 -14.35 22.16
N PRO A 33 2.44 -14.28 21.17
CA PRO A 33 2.18 -14.73 19.82
C PRO A 33 2.04 -16.24 19.68
N HIS A 34 1.14 -16.66 18.80
CA HIS A 34 1.13 -18.01 18.25
C HIS A 34 2.22 -18.17 17.19
N PHE A 35 2.70 -19.41 17.04
CA PHE A 35 3.82 -19.77 16.19
C PHE A 35 3.69 -19.30 14.73
N LEU A 36 2.56 -19.58 14.07
CA LEU A 36 2.36 -19.28 12.64
C LEU A 36 1.68 -17.92 12.40
N PHE A 37 0.71 -17.57 13.24
CA PHE A 37 -0.19 -16.45 12.98
C PHE A 37 0.07 -15.25 13.90
N GLY A 38 1.06 -15.33 14.79
CA GLY A 38 1.30 -14.28 15.78
C GLY A 38 0.06 -14.07 16.65
N ASN A 39 -0.39 -12.83 16.76
CA ASN A 39 -1.58 -12.43 17.52
C ASN A 39 -2.79 -12.14 16.62
N VAL A 40 -2.71 -12.38 15.31
CA VAL A 40 -3.77 -12.01 14.34
C VAL A 40 -5.08 -12.77 14.59
N ILE A 41 -4.97 -14.03 15.01
CA ILE A 41 -6.15 -14.85 15.39
C ILE A 41 -6.73 -14.36 16.71
N GLN A 42 -5.90 -14.21 17.75
CA GLN A 42 -6.33 -13.80 19.09
C GLN A 42 -6.93 -12.38 19.12
N SER A 43 -6.46 -11.51 18.22
CA SER A 43 -6.98 -10.15 18.07
C SER A 43 -8.34 -10.08 17.37
N GLY A 44 -8.81 -11.19 16.80
CA GLY A 44 -10.08 -11.26 16.09
C GLY A 44 -10.04 -10.73 14.65
N GLN A 45 -8.86 -10.38 14.12
CA GLN A 45 -8.76 -9.89 12.74
C GLN A 45 -9.11 -10.96 11.71
N LEU A 46 -8.60 -12.18 11.92
CA LEU A 46 -8.81 -13.27 10.96
C LEU A 46 -10.18 -13.94 11.13
N LEU A 47 -10.65 -14.13 12.37
CA LEU A 47 -11.86 -14.89 12.66
C LEU A 47 -13.13 -14.04 12.73
N ASN A 48 -13.03 -12.81 13.23
CA ASN A 48 -14.18 -11.95 13.53
C ASN A 48 -14.25 -10.71 12.61
N GLY A 49 -13.35 -10.61 11.62
CA GLY A 49 -13.29 -9.48 10.69
C GLY A 49 -12.96 -8.14 11.36
N VAL A 50 -12.37 -8.15 12.56
CA VAL A 50 -12.04 -6.92 13.30
C VAL A 50 -10.93 -6.18 12.56
N SER A 51 -11.16 -4.91 12.26
CA SER A 51 -10.18 -4.09 11.54
C SER A 51 -8.92 -3.82 12.39
N LEU A 52 -7.77 -3.63 11.75
CA LEU A 52 -6.51 -3.30 12.45
C LEU A 52 -6.63 -2.07 13.36
N PRO A 53 -7.29 -0.96 12.98
CA PRO A 53 -7.48 0.18 13.87
C PRO A 53 -8.24 -0.18 15.15
N GLN A 54 -9.28 -1.02 15.06
CA GLN A 54 -10.04 -1.47 16.24
C GLN A 54 -9.18 -2.34 17.17
N VAL A 55 -8.36 -3.22 16.60
CA VAL A 55 -7.38 -4.00 17.38
C VAL A 55 -6.38 -3.10 18.08
N CYS A 56 -5.81 -2.12 17.36
CA CYS A 56 -4.87 -1.17 17.94
C CYS A 56 -5.49 -0.35 19.06
N SER A 57 -6.75 0.10 18.90
CA SER A 57 -7.48 0.82 19.95
C SER A 57 -7.69 -0.04 21.20
N LYS A 58 -8.14 -1.30 21.03
CA LYS A 58 -8.30 -2.24 22.14
C LYS A 58 -6.99 -2.53 22.86
N PHE A 59 -5.90 -2.66 22.12
CA PHE A 59 -4.58 -2.95 22.69
C PHE A 59 -4.01 -1.72 23.39
N LYS A 60 -4.21 -0.53 22.84
CA LYS A 60 -3.86 0.74 23.48
C LYS A 60 -4.55 0.89 24.83
N LEU A 61 -5.86 0.62 24.89
CA LEU A 61 -6.61 0.66 26.16
C LEU A 61 -6.09 -0.36 27.19
N ARG A 62 -5.57 -1.50 26.74
CA ARG A 62 -5.11 -2.59 27.63
C ARG A 62 -3.65 -2.45 28.07
N TYR A 63 -2.78 -1.97 27.19
CA TYR A 63 -1.33 -2.03 27.34
C TYR A 63 -0.67 -0.65 27.36
N GLY A 64 -1.42 0.43 27.12
CA GLY A 64 -0.93 1.80 27.07
C GLY A 64 -0.46 2.22 25.66
N ASP A 65 0.31 3.31 25.61
CA ASP A 65 0.67 3.96 24.35
C ASP A 65 1.72 3.21 23.52
N ILE A 66 2.47 2.30 24.15
CA ILE A 66 3.50 1.47 23.51
C ILE A 66 3.18 0.00 23.78
N PHE A 67 2.97 -0.78 22.72
CA PHE A 67 2.70 -2.21 22.85
C PHE A 67 3.23 -3.00 21.66
N GLN A 68 3.42 -4.30 21.84
CA GLN A 68 3.81 -5.20 20.76
C GLN A 68 2.61 -5.90 20.11
N PHE A 69 2.64 -6.00 18.79
CA PHE A 69 1.71 -6.75 17.99
C PHE A 69 2.46 -7.70 17.06
N TRP A 70 1.97 -8.92 16.87
CA TRP A 70 2.65 -9.92 16.06
C TRP A 70 1.78 -10.30 14.86
N PHE A 71 2.32 -10.13 13.66
CA PHE A 71 1.72 -10.59 12.42
C PHE A 71 2.52 -11.77 11.89
N GLY A 72 2.05 -12.99 12.21
CA GLY A 72 2.85 -14.19 12.01
C GLY A 72 4.20 -14.10 12.73
N PRO A 73 5.33 -14.33 12.05
CA PRO A 73 6.67 -14.24 12.63
C PRO A 73 7.18 -12.80 12.79
N ILE A 74 6.41 -11.80 12.36
CA ILE A 74 6.85 -10.40 12.32
C ILE A 74 6.35 -9.65 13.55
N ARG A 75 7.29 -9.06 14.30
CA ARG A 75 7.01 -8.21 15.46
C ARG A 75 6.84 -6.76 15.01
N PHE A 76 5.71 -6.18 15.35
CA PHE A 76 5.43 -4.75 15.27
C PHE A 76 5.45 -4.16 16.67
N ILE A 77 6.11 -3.02 16.83
CA ILE A 77 6.00 -2.18 18.02
C ILE A 77 5.09 -1.03 17.63
N MET A 78 3.92 -0.98 18.23
CA MET A 78 2.95 0.08 18.04
C MET A 78 3.26 1.20 19.02
N VAL A 79 3.36 2.42 18.51
CA VAL A 79 3.66 3.63 19.28
C VAL A 79 2.60 4.66 18.96
N SER A 80 1.92 5.15 20.00
CA SER A 80 0.78 6.08 19.84
C SER A 80 0.86 7.33 20.72
N GLY A 81 1.87 7.43 21.59
CA GLY A 81 2.16 8.63 22.37
C GLY A 81 2.71 9.74 21.48
N ILE A 82 2.20 10.96 21.61
CA ILE A 82 2.56 12.08 20.72
C ILE A 82 4.07 12.37 20.80
N THR A 83 4.65 12.37 22.00
CA THR A 83 6.08 12.60 22.23
C THR A 83 6.94 11.52 21.60
N ASP A 84 6.54 10.25 21.72
CA ASP A 84 7.28 9.11 21.17
C ASP A 84 7.20 9.08 19.64
N VAL A 85 6.01 9.36 19.09
CA VAL A 85 5.80 9.49 17.64
C VAL A 85 6.64 10.63 17.08
N GLN A 86 6.64 11.79 17.74
CA GLN A 86 7.49 12.91 17.37
C GLN A 86 8.97 12.51 17.40
N HIS A 87 9.42 11.86 18.48
CA HIS A 87 10.80 11.38 18.61
C HIS A 87 11.19 10.45 17.45
N ILE A 88 10.33 9.50 17.07
CA ILE A 88 10.58 8.58 15.95
C ILE A 88 10.72 9.35 14.63
N PHE A 89 9.85 10.34 14.37
CA PHE A 89 9.88 11.10 13.12
C PHE A 89 11.02 12.12 13.04
N THR A 90 11.50 12.65 14.16
CA THR A 90 12.63 13.60 14.20
C THR A 90 13.99 12.89 14.16
N HIS A 91 14.12 11.70 14.76
CA HIS A 91 15.40 10.96 14.82
C HIS A 91 15.56 9.96 13.67
N ARG A 92 15.54 10.47 12.43
CA ARG A 92 15.65 9.65 11.21
C ARG A 92 16.97 8.90 11.04
N ASN A 93 17.99 9.28 11.79
CA ASN A 93 19.28 8.57 11.87
C ASN A 93 19.20 7.29 12.71
N VAL A 94 18.20 7.18 13.60
CA VAL A 94 17.97 6.01 14.46
C VAL A 94 16.90 5.11 13.86
N TYR A 95 15.83 5.71 13.33
CA TYR A 95 14.69 4.98 12.78
C TYR A 95 14.69 5.05 11.26
N GLU A 96 14.94 3.91 10.61
CA GLU A 96 14.80 3.75 9.17
C GLU A 96 13.49 3.05 8.79
N GLN A 97 13.11 3.15 7.51
CA GLN A 97 12.06 2.30 6.93
C GLN A 97 12.37 0.82 7.22
N GLY A 98 11.40 0.13 7.81
CA GLY A 98 11.55 -1.26 8.21
C GLY A 98 11.72 -2.22 7.03
N ASP A 99 12.49 -3.28 7.25
CA ASP A 99 12.76 -4.33 6.27
C ASP A 99 11.51 -4.92 5.60
N ILE A 100 10.41 -5.07 6.35
CA ILE A 100 9.17 -5.60 5.81
C ILE A 100 8.62 -4.68 4.71
N TYR A 101 8.65 -3.37 4.94
CA TYR A 101 8.20 -2.38 3.97
C TYR A 101 9.02 -2.49 2.69
N ILE A 102 10.34 -2.54 2.83
CA ILE A 102 11.27 -2.64 1.70
C ILE A 102 11.06 -3.94 0.91
N LYS A 103 10.92 -5.07 1.62
CA LYS A 103 10.73 -6.39 1.01
C LYS A 103 9.38 -6.49 0.29
N GLN A 104 8.30 -5.97 0.86
CA GLN A 104 6.96 -6.05 0.27
C GLN A 104 6.81 -5.12 -0.94
N PHE A 105 7.17 -3.84 -0.79
CA PHE A 105 7.11 -2.90 -1.92
C PHE A 105 8.14 -3.22 -3.01
N GLY A 106 9.27 -3.84 -2.63
CA GLY A 106 10.29 -4.31 -3.58
C GLY A 106 9.82 -5.43 -4.50
N ILE A 107 8.81 -6.21 -4.10
CA ILE A 107 8.19 -7.22 -4.97
C ILE A 107 7.42 -6.57 -6.12
N LEU A 108 6.69 -5.49 -5.84
CA LEU A 108 5.87 -4.78 -6.82
C LEU A 108 6.73 -3.94 -7.78
N THR A 109 7.54 -3.07 -7.17
CA THR A 109 8.26 -2.02 -7.88
C THR A 109 9.69 -1.92 -7.32
N PRO A 110 10.59 -2.84 -7.76
CA PRO A 110 11.98 -2.79 -7.35
C PRO A 110 12.60 -1.45 -7.80
N ASN A 111 13.45 -0.87 -6.96
CA ASN A 111 14.12 0.42 -7.21
C ASN A 111 13.16 1.62 -7.40
N SER A 112 11.90 1.50 -6.99
CA SER A 112 10.96 2.63 -7.00
C SER A 112 11.34 3.71 -6.01
N LEU A 113 10.94 4.95 -6.29
CA LEU A 113 11.15 6.12 -5.43
C LEU A 113 10.76 5.88 -3.96
N ILE A 114 9.72 5.07 -3.74
CA ILE A 114 9.17 4.71 -2.43
C ILE A 114 10.20 3.95 -1.56
N LEU A 115 11.12 3.21 -2.19
CA LEU A 115 12.14 2.37 -1.56
C LEU A 115 13.52 3.03 -1.51
N VAL A 116 13.71 4.13 -2.23
CA VAL A 116 14.99 4.80 -2.32
C VAL A 116 15.31 5.50 -0.99
N LYS A 117 16.55 5.36 -0.52
CA LYS A 117 17.06 5.99 0.70
C LYS A 117 18.22 6.96 0.43
N GLY A 118 18.54 7.79 1.42
CA GLY A 118 19.75 8.61 1.45
C GLY A 118 19.92 9.56 0.26
N ALA A 119 21.10 9.54 -0.37
CA ALA A 119 21.47 10.45 -1.46
C ALA A 119 20.55 10.33 -2.68
N HIS A 120 20.16 9.09 -3.05
CA HIS A 120 19.24 8.87 -4.15
C HIS A 120 17.85 9.45 -3.86
N PHE A 121 17.36 9.32 -2.61
CA PHE A 121 16.09 9.91 -2.21
C PHE A 121 16.17 11.43 -2.31
N LYS A 122 17.24 12.03 -1.79
CA LYS A 122 17.47 13.48 -1.85
C LYS A 122 17.48 13.97 -3.30
N ARG A 123 18.14 13.25 -4.21
CA ARG A 123 18.18 13.58 -5.64
C ARG A 123 16.77 13.57 -6.25
N HIS A 124 16.00 12.50 -6.06
CA HIS A 124 14.66 12.42 -6.61
C HIS A 124 13.69 13.41 -5.98
N ALA A 125 13.77 13.64 -4.67
CA ALA A 125 12.95 14.61 -3.95
C ALA A 125 13.21 16.04 -4.43
N THR A 126 14.46 16.37 -4.79
CA THR A 126 14.83 17.68 -5.35
C THR A 126 14.13 17.94 -6.69
N ILE A 127 13.89 16.89 -7.49
CA ILE A 127 13.19 16.98 -8.77
C ILE A 127 11.66 16.97 -8.57
N THR A 128 11.17 16.11 -7.66
CA THR A 128 9.74 15.81 -7.53
C THR A 128 9.00 16.81 -6.64
N LEU A 129 9.55 17.19 -5.47
CA LEU A 129 8.86 18.08 -4.52
C LEU A 129 8.52 19.47 -5.06
N PRO A 130 9.34 20.11 -5.92
CA PRO A 130 8.98 21.38 -6.53
C PRO A 130 7.67 21.35 -7.33
N LEU A 131 7.31 20.20 -7.91
CA LEU A 131 6.07 20.02 -8.68
C LEU A 131 4.83 20.13 -7.78
N PHE A 132 4.97 19.86 -6.48
CA PHE A 132 3.90 19.93 -5.48
C PHE A 132 3.86 21.25 -4.71
N ARG A 133 4.60 22.28 -5.16
CA ARG A 133 4.53 23.61 -4.53
C ARG A 133 3.21 24.29 -4.86
N ARG A 134 2.71 25.12 -3.94
CA ARG A 134 1.46 25.87 -4.09
C ARG A 134 1.31 26.52 -5.46
N GLY A 135 2.33 27.23 -5.94
CA GLY A 135 2.28 27.93 -7.24
C GLY A 135 2.13 27.01 -8.45
N LYS A 136 2.53 25.74 -8.37
CA LYS A 136 2.30 24.75 -9.43
C LYS A 136 0.90 24.14 -9.32
N ILE A 137 0.42 23.90 -8.10
CA ILE A 137 -0.93 23.36 -7.86
C ILE A 137 -2.02 24.38 -8.24
N THR A 138 -1.84 25.66 -7.92
CA THR A 138 -2.84 26.70 -8.19
C THR A 138 -3.16 26.85 -9.68
N ASN A 139 -2.18 26.61 -10.55
CA ASN A 139 -2.36 26.67 -12.01
C ASN A 139 -3.24 25.54 -12.55
N ASN A 140 -3.49 24.50 -11.75
CA ASN A 140 -4.32 23.36 -12.13
C ASN A 140 -5.71 23.40 -11.48
N ILE A 141 -6.06 24.46 -10.75
CA ILE A 141 -7.37 24.56 -10.08
C ILE A 141 -8.51 24.50 -11.09
N ASP A 142 -8.41 25.26 -12.19
CA ASP A 142 -9.45 25.29 -13.23
C ASP A 142 -9.63 23.89 -13.84
N LEU A 143 -8.54 23.17 -14.11
CA LEU A 143 -8.58 21.78 -14.58
C LEU A 143 -9.28 20.84 -13.59
N ILE A 144 -9.01 20.99 -12.29
CA ILE A 144 -9.66 20.20 -11.24
C ILE A 144 -11.16 20.51 -11.19
N VAL A 145 -11.53 21.78 -11.32
CA VAL A 145 -12.94 22.23 -11.39
C VAL A 145 -13.61 21.62 -12.63
N ASP A 146 -13.00 21.70 -13.81
CA ASP A 146 -13.53 21.13 -15.05
C ASP A 146 -13.76 19.62 -14.94
N CYS A 147 -12.81 18.88 -14.36
CA CYS A 147 -12.96 17.43 -14.13
C CYS A 147 -14.11 17.14 -13.17
N THR A 148 -14.26 17.97 -12.13
CA THR A 148 -15.34 17.83 -11.15
C THR A 148 -16.70 18.16 -11.78
N ASP A 149 -16.79 19.21 -12.58
CA ASP A 149 -18.01 19.60 -13.29
C ASP A 149 -18.42 18.56 -14.32
N LYS A 150 -17.47 17.95 -15.03
CA LYS A 150 -17.73 16.79 -15.91
C LYS A 150 -18.36 15.62 -15.13
N LEU A 151 -17.80 15.25 -13.97
CA LEU A 151 -18.39 14.19 -13.13
C LEU A 151 -19.80 14.57 -12.67
N LEU A 152 -20.01 15.80 -12.20
CA LEU A 152 -21.31 16.27 -11.72
C LEU A 152 -22.34 16.34 -12.85
N ALA A 153 -21.94 16.73 -14.06
CA ALA A 153 -22.79 16.69 -15.24
C ALA A 153 -23.27 15.27 -15.53
N ASN A 154 -22.38 14.28 -15.48
CA ASN A 154 -22.71 12.86 -15.66
C ASN A 154 -23.60 12.31 -14.54
N TRP A 155 -23.55 12.87 -13.34
CA TRP A 155 -24.49 12.50 -12.28
C TRP A 155 -25.88 13.07 -12.55
N ARG A 156 -25.95 14.31 -13.04
CA ARG A 156 -27.20 15.01 -13.35
C ARG A 156 -27.94 14.46 -14.58
N THR A 157 -27.28 13.71 -15.47
CA THR A 157 -27.96 13.03 -16.59
C THR A 157 -28.89 11.90 -16.11
N ARG A 158 -28.70 11.41 -14.87
CA ARG A 158 -29.52 10.33 -14.31
C ARG A 158 -30.83 10.86 -13.72
N PRO A 159 -31.90 10.04 -13.67
CA PRO A 159 -33.19 10.46 -13.15
C PRO A 159 -33.10 10.98 -11.71
N ASN A 160 -33.92 11.98 -11.33
CA ASN A 160 -33.92 12.61 -9.99
C ASN A 160 -34.11 11.65 -8.79
N LYS A 161 -34.46 10.39 -9.02
CA LYS A 161 -34.59 9.35 -7.97
C LYS A 161 -33.44 8.32 -7.99
N HIS A 162 -32.42 8.53 -8.82
CA HIS A 162 -31.28 7.63 -8.92
C HIS A 162 -30.35 7.84 -7.73
N VAL A 163 -30.04 6.75 -7.02
CA VAL A 163 -29.02 6.75 -5.96
C VAL A 163 -27.74 6.21 -6.54
N HIS A 164 -26.67 7.00 -6.48
CA HIS A 164 -25.34 6.57 -6.90
C HIS A 164 -24.77 5.61 -5.84
N CYS A 165 -24.78 4.31 -6.14
CA CYS A 165 -24.27 3.29 -5.23
C CYS A 165 -22.74 3.12 -5.26
N ASP A 166 -22.05 3.71 -6.25
CA ASP A 166 -20.63 3.48 -6.51
C ASP A 166 -19.79 4.77 -6.41
N ILE A 167 -20.01 5.53 -5.34
CA ILE A 167 -19.33 6.82 -5.13
C ILE A 167 -17.82 6.63 -5.00
N VAL A 168 -17.36 5.55 -4.36
CA VAL A 168 -15.93 5.29 -4.17
C VAL A 168 -15.22 5.13 -5.51
N GLN A 169 -15.73 4.29 -6.41
CA GLN A 169 -15.14 4.12 -7.75
C GLN A 169 -15.21 5.41 -8.56
N GLN A 170 -16.32 6.16 -8.49
CA GLN A 170 -16.48 7.43 -9.19
C GLN A 170 -15.48 8.49 -8.71
N CYS A 171 -15.23 8.59 -7.40
CA CYS A 171 -14.19 9.47 -6.86
C CYS A 171 -12.78 8.99 -7.24
N GLN A 172 -12.54 7.67 -7.28
CA GLN A 172 -11.25 7.13 -7.75
C GLN A 172 -11.00 7.44 -9.23
N ASN A 173 -12.03 7.34 -10.08
CA ASN A 173 -11.95 7.70 -11.50
C ASN A 173 -11.66 9.20 -11.67
N LEU A 174 -12.33 10.06 -10.91
CA LEU A 174 -12.05 11.50 -10.88
C LEU A 174 -10.59 11.79 -10.50
N MET A 175 -10.11 11.17 -9.41
CA MET A 175 -8.72 11.35 -8.97
C MET A 175 -7.72 10.88 -10.02
N LEU A 176 -7.97 9.72 -10.65
CA LEU A 176 -7.12 9.23 -11.73
C LEU A 176 -7.11 10.20 -12.90
N GLN A 177 -8.28 10.69 -13.35
CA GLN A 177 -8.38 11.68 -14.43
C GLN A 177 -7.52 12.91 -14.15
N ILE A 178 -7.66 13.49 -12.95
CA ILE A 178 -6.91 14.66 -12.51
C ILE A 178 -5.41 14.34 -12.49
N PHE A 179 -5.00 13.19 -11.97
CA PHE A 179 -3.59 12.79 -11.95
C PHE A 179 -3.00 12.53 -13.34
N GLY A 180 -3.79 11.95 -14.25
CA GLY A 180 -3.39 11.75 -15.65
C GLY A 180 -3.06 13.07 -16.31
N LEU A 181 -3.97 14.04 -16.18
CA LEU A 181 -3.83 15.36 -16.78
C LEU A 181 -2.71 16.19 -16.11
N ILE A 182 -2.72 16.33 -14.78
CA ILE A 182 -1.73 17.17 -14.09
C ILE A 182 -0.33 16.53 -14.11
N GLY A 183 -0.26 15.22 -13.93
CA GLY A 183 0.99 14.50 -13.75
C GLY A 183 1.68 14.10 -15.06
N PHE A 184 0.90 13.85 -16.12
CA PHE A 184 1.39 13.24 -17.36
C PHE A 184 0.87 13.92 -18.62
N ASP A 185 0.12 15.03 -18.49
CA ASP A 185 -0.60 15.68 -19.60
C ASP A 185 -1.40 14.68 -20.46
N TYR A 186 -2.00 13.69 -19.79
CA TYR A 186 -2.63 12.57 -20.44
C TYR A 186 -4.08 12.41 -20.02
N ASP A 187 -4.98 12.52 -20.99
CA ASP A 187 -6.40 12.25 -20.78
C ASP A 187 -6.62 10.74 -20.64
N LEU A 188 -6.99 10.31 -19.43
CA LEU A 188 -7.32 8.92 -19.14
C LEU A 188 -8.78 8.59 -19.47
N GLU A 189 -9.59 9.55 -19.94
CA GLU A 189 -10.99 9.35 -20.33
C GLU A 189 -11.80 8.58 -19.24
N MET A 190 -11.41 8.73 -17.97
CA MET A 190 -11.97 7.96 -16.85
C MET A 190 -13.40 8.39 -16.51
N LEU A 191 -13.77 9.58 -16.96
CA LEU A 191 -15.07 10.20 -16.73
C LEU A 191 -16.05 9.96 -17.87
N ASP A 192 -15.62 9.41 -19.00
CA ASP A 192 -16.48 9.25 -20.18
C ASP A 192 -17.33 7.96 -20.09
N GLU A 193 -18.64 8.08 -20.33
CA GLU A 193 -19.60 6.97 -20.25
C GLU A 193 -19.27 5.81 -21.21
N ARG A 194 -18.58 6.08 -22.33
CA ARG A 194 -18.10 5.08 -23.29
C ARG A 194 -16.65 4.65 -23.06
N GLY A 195 -15.84 5.47 -22.37
CA GLY A 195 -14.40 5.31 -22.20
C GLY A 195 -13.99 4.41 -21.03
N SER A 196 -14.82 4.29 -20.00
CA SER A 196 -14.57 3.47 -18.81
C SER A 196 -14.21 2.00 -19.12
N ASP A 197 -14.76 1.43 -20.20
CA ASP A 197 -14.47 0.05 -20.59
C ASP A 197 -13.32 -0.09 -21.60
N GLN A 198 -12.89 1.01 -22.23
CA GLN A 198 -11.85 1.01 -23.26
C GLN A 198 -10.50 1.55 -22.79
N ASN A 199 -10.43 2.31 -21.69
CA ASN A 199 -9.15 2.83 -21.21
C ASN A 199 -8.30 1.73 -20.54
N GLU A 200 -7.43 1.16 -21.37
CA GLU A 200 -6.50 0.09 -20.99
C GLU A 200 -5.55 0.51 -19.86
N LEU A 201 -5.11 1.77 -19.83
CA LEU A 201 -4.18 2.30 -18.83
C LEU A 201 -4.83 2.43 -17.45
N GLY A 202 -6.03 2.99 -17.36
CA GLY A 202 -6.72 3.10 -16.07
C GLY A 202 -7.08 1.75 -15.47
N LYS A 203 -7.54 0.80 -16.29
CA LYS A 203 -7.74 -0.60 -15.85
C LYS A 203 -6.45 -1.21 -15.31
N ALA A 204 -5.33 -0.98 -15.99
CA ALA A 204 -4.02 -1.44 -15.53
C ALA A 204 -3.59 -0.79 -14.21
N LEU A 205 -3.83 0.51 -14.01
CA LEU A 205 -3.54 1.21 -12.75
C LEU A 205 -4.38 0.63 -11.59
N PHE A 206 -5.68 0.40 -11.79
CA PHE A 206 -6.52 -0.24 -10.79
C PHE A 206 -6.08 -1.67 -10.44
N ASP A 207 -5.74 -2.47 -11.46
CA ASP A 207 -5.25 -3.82 -11.25
C ASP A 207 -3.92 -3.84 -10.48
N LEU A 208 -3.05 -2.85 -10.72
CA LEU A 208 -1.81 -2.68 -9.95
C LEU A 208 -2.10 -2.29 -8.49
N LEU A 209 -3.05 -1.37 -8.24
CA LEU A 209 -3.44 -0.97 -6.88
C LEU A 209 -4.02 -2.14 -6.08
N LYS A 210 -4.89 -2.94 -6.69
CA LYS A 210 -5.44 -4.16 -6.06
C LYS A 210 -4.36 -5.20 -5.77
N ALA A 211 -3.40 -5.37 -6.69
CA ALA A 211 -2.24 -6.22 -6.44
C ALA A 211 -1.40 -5.71 -5.27
N ALA A 212 -1.21 -4.39 -5.16
CA ALA A 212 -0.46 -3.78 -4.07
C ALA A 212 -1.13 -4.00 -2.72
N GLU A 213 -2.44 -3.80 -2.63
CA GLU A 213 -3.23 -4.06 -1.43
C GLU A 213 -3.05 -5.52 -0.95
N PHE A 214 -3.18 -6.49 -1.86
CA PHE A 214 -2.95 -7.89 -1.53
C PHE A 214 -1.52 -8.16 -1.04
N ILE A 215 -0.51 -7.65 -1.74
CA ILE A 215 0.91 -7.93 -1.44
C ILE A 215 1.38 -7.30 -0.13
N ILE A 216 0.88 -6.11 0.20
CA ILE A 216 1.26 -5.42 1.46
C ILE A 216 0.90 -6.27 2.68
N PHE A 217 -0.26 -6.95 2.66
CA PHE A 217 -0.73 -7.75 3.78
C PHE A 217 -0.39 -9.25 3.67
N ALA A 218 -0.06 -9.75 2.48
CA ALA A 218 0.33 -11.13 2.29
C ALA A 218 1.77 -11.39 2.76
N PRO A 219 2.10 -12.59 3.26
CA PRO A 219 3.48 -13.00 3.48
C PRO A 219 4.34 -12.82 2.21
N THR A 220 5.61 -12.43 2.36
CA THR A 220 6.50 -12.10 1.22
C THR A 220 6.60 -13.21 0.17
N PHE A 221 6.56 -14.48 0.57
CA PHE A 221 6.57 -15.61 -0.36
C PHE A 221 5.28 -15.68 -1.19
N MET A 222 4.11 -15.41 -0.59
CA MET A 222 2.83 -15.34 -1.29
C MET A 222 2.80 -14.15 -2.24
N GLY A 223 3.35 -13.00 -1.83
CA GLY A 223 3.47 -11.84 -2.71
C GLY A 223 4.28 -12.14 -3.97
N LYS A 224 5.45 -12.79 -3.83
CA LYS A 224 6.28 -13.23 -4.96
C LYS A 224 5.56 -14.23 -5.87
N LEU A 225 4.84 -15.19 -5.27
CA LEU A 225 4.04 -16.16 -5.99
C LEU A 225 2.96 -15.45 -6.80
N TYR A 226 2.22 -14.53 -6.17
CA TYR A 226 1.18 -13.75 -6.82
C TYR A 226 1.73 -12.94 -8.00
N THR A 227 2.84 -12.21 -7.84
CA THR A 227 3.41 -11.44 -8.97
C THR A 227 3.89 -12.31 -10.12
N THR A 228 4.33 -13.54 -9.84
CA THR A 228 4.81 -14.48 -10.86
C THR A 228 3.65 -15.11 -11.63
N PHE A 229 2.61 -15.56 -10.93
CA PHE A 229 1.51 -16.34 -11.52
C PHE A 229 0.33 -15.47 -11.96
N SER A 230 0.12 -14.29 -11.39
CA SER A 230 -0.97 -13.39 -11.78
C SER A 230 -0.73 -12.80 -13.17
N GLY A 231 -1.42 -13.36 -14.18
CA GLY A 231 -1.45 -12.81 -15.54
C GLY A 231 -1.98 -11.37 -15.55
N ARG A 232 -2.93 -11.05 -14.67
CA ARG A 232 -3.50 -9.71 -14.52
C ARG A 232 -2.45 -8.68 -14.09
N HIS A 233 -1.66 -8.97 -13.05
CA HIS A 233 -0.59 -8.08 -12.59
C HIS A 233 0.49 -7.87 -13.69
N ARG A 234 0.91 -8.95 -14.35
CA ARG A 234 1.92 -8.85 -15.43
C ARG A 234 1.41 -8.02 -16.61
N ARG A 235 0.16 -8.23 -17.02
CA ARG A 235 -0.49 -7.44 -18.08
C ARG A 235 -0.59 -5.97 -17.69
N ALA A 236 -1.06 -5.67 -16.49
CA ALA A 236 -1.16 -4.30 -15.98
C ALA A 236 0.21 -3.59 -16.00
N LYS A 237 1.27 -4.25 -15.51
CA LYS A 237 2.63 -3.71 -15.51
C LYS A 237 3.15 -3.45 -16.93
N ALA A 238 2.86 -4.34 -17.88
CA ALA A 238 3.26 -4.16 -19.28
C ALA A 238 2.55 -2.97 -19.95
N ILE A 239 1.25 -2.81 -19.70
CA ILE A 239 0.45 -1.68 -20.19
C ILE A 239 0.99 -0.37 -19.64
N ILE A 240 1.15 -0.25 -18.31
CA ILE A 240 1.66 0.97 -17.67
C ILE A 240 3.03 1.33 -18.25
N LYS A 241 3.92 0.35 -18.42
CA LYS A 241 5.24 0.56 -19.01
C LYS A 241 5.12 1.09 -20.44
N LYS A 242 4.27 0.49 -21.29
CA LYS A 242 4.03 0.92 -22.67
C LYS A 242 3.60 2.39 -22.74
N TYR A 243 2.61 2.79 -21.95
CA TYR A 243 2.12 4.17 -21.96
C TYR A 243 3.13 5.17 -21.40
N LEU A 244 3.89 4.79 -20.36
CA LEU A 244 4.95 5.64 -19.82
C LEU A 244 6.02 5.96 -20.87
N TYR A 245 6.48 4.97 -21.64
CA TYR A 245 7.45 5.23 -22.71
C TYR A 245 6.86 6.11 -23.81
N LYS A 246 5.60 5.89 -24.20
CA LYS A 246 4.91 6.73 -25.17
C LYS A 246 4.84 8.20 -24.72
N MET A 247 4.54 8.45 -23.44
CA MET A 247 4.53 9.80 -22.87
C MET A 247 5.93 10.43 -22.91
N ILE A 248 6.97 9.68 -22.53
CA ILE A 248 8.35 10.18 -22.56
C ILE A 248 8.80 10.50 -23.99
N GLU A 249 8.46 9.64 -24.96
CA GLU A 249 8.79 9.83 -26.37
C GLU A 249 8.10 11.08 -26.95
N ASN A 250 6.82 11.30 -26.60
CA ASN A 250 6.07 12.47 -27.05
C ASN A 250 6.66 13.79 -26.50
N GLU A 251 7.14 13.81 -25.26
CA GLU A 251 7.75 14.99 -24.64
C GLU A 251 9.17 15.29 -25.15
N MET A 252 9.83 14.30 -25.75
CA MET A 252 11.17 14.45 -26.32
C MET A 252 11.18 14.87 -27.79
N ALA A 253 10.03 14.84 -28.46
CA ALA A 253 9.84 15.18 -29.87
C ALA A 253 9.52 16.67 -30.05
#